data_AF-A0A2H8TNZ3-F1
#
_entry.id   AF-A0A2H8TNZ3-F1
#
_cell.length_a   1.000
_cell.length_b   1.000
_cell.length_c   1.000
_cell.angle_alpha   90.00
_cell.angle_beta   90.00
_cell.angle_gamma   90.00
#
_symmetry.space_group_name_H-M   'P 1'
#
loop_
_entity.id
_entity.type
_entity.pdbx_description
1 polymer ?
#
loop_
_entity_poly.entity_id
_entity_poly.type
_entity_poly.pdbx_seq_one_letter_code
_entity_poly.pdbx_strand_id
1 'polypeptide(L)'
;MKLNIANPQTGLQKTINIDDERRFRVFLEKRMSQEVPADSIGDEWKGYIFRITGGNDKQGFPMKQGVLLPHRVKLLLKAGHSCYRPRRTGERRRKSVRGCIVNTDIAVLSVAIVKQGEQDIPGLTDATLPKRLGPKRATKIRKFFNLSKEDDVRKFVIRREVQPKKEGAKPYTKAPKIQRLVTPQRLQRRRHLRSVARRNTEAQKEVVADYQKILAKRQAEKKEKLAEVRQQKAVKKASA
;
A
#
# COMPACT_ATOMS: atom_id res chain seq x y z
N MET A 1 -10.49 -23.66 24.31
CA MET A 1 -10.13 -22.82 23.14
C MET A 1 -8.91 -21.96 23.50
N LYS A 2 -8.00 -21.67 22.56
CA LYS A 2 -6.89 -20.73 22.82
C LYS A 2 -7.28 -19.31 22.39
N LEU A 3 -6.95 -18.31 23.22
CA LEU A 3 -7.04 -16.90 22.82
C LEU A 3 -5.65 -16.36 22.56
N ASN A 4 -5.44 -15.83 21.35
CA ASN A 4 -4.26 -15.05 21.02
C ASN A 4 -4.60 -13.57 21.10
N ILE A 5 -4.08 -12.90 22.13
CA ILE A 5 -4.43 -11.54 22.50
C ILE A 5 -3.29 -10.61 22.10
N ALA A 6 -3.59 -9.60 21.29
CA ALA A 6 -2.63 -8.57 20.88
C ALA A 6 -2.98 -7.22 21.51
N ASN A 7 -1.96 -6.49 21.97
CA ASN A 7 -2.08 -5.09 22.35
C ASN A 7 -1.41 -4.20 21.28
N PRO A 8 -2.18 -3.52 20.42
CA PRO A 8 -1.61 -2.68 19.36
C PRO A 8 -0.82 -1.46 19.87
N GLN A 9 -1.07 -1.00 21.10
CA GLN A 9 -0.39 0.16 21.66
C GLN A 9 1.04 -0.19 22.09
N THR A 10 1.20 -1.31 22.81
CA THR A 10 2.51 -1.80 23.26
C THR A 10 3.23 -2.62 22.19
N GLY A 11 2.50 -3.22 21.26
CA GLY A 11 3.04 -4.13 20.24
C GLY A 11 3.31 -5.54 20.76
N LEU A 12 2.91 -5.85 22.00
CA LEU A 12 3.04 -7.17 22.61
C LEU A 12 1.85 -8.09 22.26
N GLN A 13 2.08 -9.38 22.43
CA GLN A 13 1.06 -10.42 22.26
C GLN A 13 1.25 -11.51 23.31
N LYS A 14 0.13 -12.06 23.79
CA LYS A 14 0.11 -13.15 24.77
C LYS A 14 -0.97 -14.15 24.37
N THR A 15 -0.65 -15.44 24.47
CA THR A 15 -1.61 -16.52 24.25
C THR A 15 -2.03 -17.11 25.59
N ILE A 16 -3.33 -17.28 25.80
CA ILE A 16 -3.89 -17.95 26.97
C ILE A 16 -4.73 -19.15 26.52
N ASN A 17 -4.72 -20.22 27.31
CA ASN A 17 -5.61 -21.36 27.13
C ASN A 17 -6.83 -21.17 28.04
N ILE A 18 -8.03 -21.27 27.48
CA ILE A 18 -9.29 -21.23 28.22
C ILE A 18 -9.99 -22.56 28.01
N ASP A 19 -10.07 -23.36 29.07
CA ASP A 19 -10.71 -24.68 29.02
C ASP A 19 -12.19 -24.62 29.43
N ASP A 20 -12.55 -23.68 30.31
CA ASP A 20 -13.94 -23.46 30.74
C ASP A 20 -14.77 -22.75 29.66
N GLU A 21 -15.84 -23.42 29.21
CA GLU A 21 -16.77 -22.92 28.21
C GLU A 21 -17.50 -21.64 28.63
N ARG A 22 -17.79 -21.48 29.92
CA ARG A 22 -18.51 -20.29 30.42
C ARG A 22 -17.74 -19.00 30.14
N ARG A 23 -16.41 -19.07 30.25
CA ARG A 23 -15.50 -17.93 30.07
C ARG A 23 -15.42 -17.46 28.61
N PHE A 24 -15.49 -18.38 27.66
CA PHE A 24 -15.41 -18.02 26.24
C PHE A 24 -16.76 -17.93 25.52
N ARG A 25 -17.88 -18.30 26.18
CA ARG A 25 -19.23 -18.19 25.64
C ARG A 25 -19.56 -16.79 25.12
N VAL A 26 -19.01 -15.75 25.74
CA VAL A 26 -19.18 -14.34 25.35
C VAL A 26 -18.76 -14.07 23.89
N PHE A 27 -17.82 -14.87 23.35
CA PHE A 27 -17.35 -14.75 21.98
C PHE A 27 -18.22 -15.51 20.97
N LEU A 28 -19.02 -16.50 21.41
CA LEU A 28 -19.83 -17.31 20.51
C LEU A 28 -20.89 -16.46 19.81
N GLU A 29 -21.23 -16.83 18.57
CA GLU A 29 -22.18 -16.12 17.69
C GLU A 29 -21.79 -14.68 17.35
N LYS A 30 -20.66 -14.18 17.86
CA LYS A 30 -20.09 -12.90 17.46
C LYS A 30 -19.39 -13.02 16.12
N ARG A 31 -19.37 -11.91 15.39
CA ARG A 31 -18.71 -11.77 14.09
C ARG A 31 -17.31 -11.19 14.29
N MET A 32 -16.41 -11.49 13.37
CA MET A 32 -15.14 -10.76 13.26
C MET A 32 -15.39 -9.24 13.18
N SER A 33 -14.49 -8.49 13.81
CA SER A 33 -14.53 -7.04 14.02
C SER A 33 -15.57 -6.54 15.02
N GLN A 34 -16.36 -7.41 15.66
CA GLN A 34 -17.19 -7.01 16.80
C GLN A 34 -16.35 -6.83 18.06
N GLU A 35 -16.76 -5.86 18.87
CA GLU A 35 -16.23 -5.61 20.20
C GLU A 35 -17.01 -6.41 21.25
N VAL A 36 -16.27 -7.00 22.17
CA VAL A 36 -16.78 -7.93 23.18
C VAL A 36 -16.12 -7.58 24.51
N PRO A 37 -16.89 -7.41 25.60
CA PRO A 37 -16.32 -7.21 26.93
C PRO A 37 -15.57 -8.48 27.36
N ALA A 38 -14.39 -8.30 27.95
CA ALA A 38 -13.53 -9.40 28.38
C ALA A 38 -13.74 -9.80 29.85
N ASP A 39 -14.69 -9.17 30.55
CA ASP A 39 -14.94 -9.36 32.00
C ASP A 39 -15.19 -10.84 32.36
N SER A 40 -15.86 -11.58 31.48
CA SER A 40 -16.20 -12.99 31.71
C SER A 40 -15.01 -13.96 31.63
N ILE A 41 -13.83 -13.51 31.17
CA ILE A 41 -12.66 -14.38 31.01
C ILE A 41 -11.94 -14.62 32.35
N GLY A 42 -11.88 -13.58 33.19
CA GLY A 42 -11.27 -13.58 34.51
C GLY A 42 -11.15 -12.17 35.07
N ASP A 43 -10.91 -12.06 36.38
CA ASP A 43 -10.91 -10.77 37.09
C ASP A 43 -9.83 -9.80 36.58
N GLU A 44 -8.69 -10.32 36.13
CA GLU A 44 -7.58 -9.57 35.51
C GLU A 44 -7.98 -8.85 34.21
N TRP A 45 -9.06 -9.31 33.55
CA TRP A 45 -9.58 -8.75 32.30
C TRP A 45 -10.75 -7.79 32.50
N LYS A 46 -11.06 -7.43 33.75
CA LYS A 46 -12.15 -6.51 34.06
C LYS A 46 -11.93 -5.13 33.43
N GLY A 47 -12.95 -4.64 32.73
CA GLY A 47 -12.94 -3.36 32.02
C GLY A 47 -12.22 -3.39 30.66
N TYR A 48 -11.61 -4.52 30.27
CA TYR A 48 -11.01 -4.67 28.95
C TYR A 48 -12.08 -4.91 27.88
N ILE A 49 -11.89 -4.26 26.73
CA ILE A 49 -12.72 -4.49 25.54
C ILE A 49 -11.85 -5.08 24.44
N PHE A 50 -12.25 -6.25 23.97
CA PHE A 50 -11.59 -6.95 22.88
C PHE A 50 -12.37 -6.78 21.58
N ARG A 51 -11.64 -6.59 20.49
CA ARG A 51 -12.18 -6.76 19.15
C ARG A 51 -11.71 -8.08 18.57
N ILE A 52 -12.65 -8.89 18.08
CA ILE A 52 -12.32 -10.14 17.40
C ILE A 52 -11.65 -9.81 16.06
N THR A 53 -10.38 -10.19 15.88
CA THR A 53 -9.64 -9.90 14.64
C THR A 53 -9.62 -11.06 13.66
N GLY A 54 -9.88 -12.27 14.13
CA GLY A 54 -9.95 -13.48 13.32
C GLY A 54 -9.68 -14.73 14.13
N GLY A 55 -9.19 -15.77 13.49
CA GLY A 55 -8.87 -17.03 14.15
C GLY A 55 -8.68 -18.17 13.16
N ASN A 56 -8.40 -19.34 13.71
CA ASN A 56 -8.27 -20.58 12.98
C ASN A 56 -9.17 -21.65 13.59
N ASP A 57 -9.83 -22.40 12.71
CA ASP A 57 -10.54 -23.63 13.06
C ASP A 57 -9.56 -24.71 13.57
N LYS A 58 -10.07 -25.73 14.28
CA LYS A 58 -9.33 -26.95 14.67
C LYS A 58 -8.47 -27.58 13.56
N GLN A 59 -8.87 -27.51 12.29
CA GLN A 59 -8.06 -28.03 11.17
C GLN A 59 -7.17 -26.94 10.51
N GLY A 60 -7.01 -25.79 11.14
CA GLY A 60 -6.11 -24.72 10.71
C GLY A 60 -6.67 -23.76 9.65
N PHE A 61 -7.89 -23.96 9.16
CA PHE A 61 -8.49 -23.06 8.18
C PHE A 61 -8.77 -21.68 8.79
N PRO A 62 -8.28 -20.58 8.19
CA PRO A 62 -8.44 -19.24 8.73
C PRO A 62 -9.85 -18.70 8.52
N MET A 63 -10.32 -17.87 9.46
CA MET A 63 -11.56 -17.10 9.32
C MET A 63 -11.43 -16.02 8.25
N LYS A 64 -12.52 -15.72 7.54
CA LYS A 64 -12.58 -14.65 6.54
C LYS A 64 -13.77 -13.74 6.76
N GLN A 65 -13.46 -12.44 6.87
CA GLN A 65 -14.48 -11.41 7.00
C GLN A 65 -15.43 -11.37 5.80
N GLY A 66 -16.72 -11.20 6.09
CA GLY A 66 -17.80 -11.16 5.09
C GLY A 66 -18.40 -12.52 4.72
N VAL A 67 -17.85 -13.63 5.23
CA VAL A 67 -18.46 -14.96 5.09
C VAL A 67 -19.34 -15.20 6.32
N LEU A 68 -20.61 -14.81 6.26
CA LEU A 68 -21.55 -14.75 7.39
C LEU A 68 -22.09 -16.13 7.82
N LEU A 69 -21.20 -17.12 7.95
CA LEU A 69 -21.54 -18.49 8.32
C LEU A 69 -20.64 -18.94 9.50
N PRO A 70 -21.14 -19.84 10.36
CA PRO A 70 -20.36 -20.43 11.45
C PRO A 70 -19.65 -21.71 11.02
N HIS A 71 -19.51 -22.01 9.73
CA HIS A 71 -18.83 -23.20 9.24
C HIS A 71 -17.95 -22.84 8.03
N ARG A 72 -17.31 -23.85 7.42
CA ARG A 72 -16.41 -23.64 6.28
C ARG A 72 -17.13 -23.65 4.95
N VAL A 73 -16.66 -22.82 4.03
CA VAL A 73 -17.13 -22.77 2.65
C VAL A 73 -15.96 -22.73 1.68
N LYS A 74 -16.18 -23.24 0.46
CA LYS A 74 -15.20 -23.18 -0.62
C LYS A 74 -15.44 -21.95 -1.48
N LEU A 75 -14.50 -21.00 -1.43
CA LEU A 75 -14.57 -19.76 -2.22
C LEU A 75 -13.50 -19.73 -3.31
N LEU A 76 -13.83 -19.14 -4.46
CA LEU A 76 -12.87 -18.89 -5.53
C LEU A 76 -12.13 -17.57 -5.27
N LEU A 77 -10.89 -17.66 -4.78
CA LEU A 77 -10.09 -16.50 -4.36
C LEU A 77 -9.14 -16.04 -5.48
N LYS A 78 -9.09 -14.72 -5.72
CA LYS A 78 -8.10 -14.01 -6.57
C LYS A 78 -7.04 -13.29 -5.73
N ALA A 79 -6.03 -12.72 -6.40
CA ALA A 79 -5.04 -11.83 -5.80
C ALA A 79 -5.70 -10.70 -4.98
N GLY A 80 -5.17 -10.42 -3.78
CA GLY A 80 -5.66 -9.37 -2.88
C GLY A 80 -6.75 -9.80 -1.90
N HIS A 81 -7.39 -10.97 -2.08
CA HIS A 81 -8.25 -11.52 -1.03
C HIS A 81 -7.42 -12.07 0.13
N SER A 82 -7.94 -11.94 1.35
CA SER A 82 -7.43 -12.66 2.52
C SER A 82 -7.45 -14.18 2.32
N CYS A 83 -6.61 -14.89 3.10
CA CYS A 83 -6.50 -16.35 3.12
C CYS A 83 -5.91 -17.00 1.85
N TYR A 84 -5.43 -16.20 0.89
CA TYR A 84 -4.78 -16.69 -0.32
C TYR A 84 -3.67 -15.77 -0.80
N ARG A 85 -2.56 -16.38 -1.21
CA ARG A 85 -1.46 -15.71 -1.92
C ARG A 85 -1.24 -16.45 -3.24
N PRO A 86 -1.52 -15.81 -4.40
CA PRO A 86 -1.34 -16.43 -5.70
C PRO A 86 0.14 -16.72 -5.99
N ARG A 87 0.42 -17.74 -6.79
CA ARG A 87 1.78 -18.08 -7.25
C ARG A 87 2.07 -17.50 -8.63
N ARG A 88 1.04 -17.35 -9.46
CA ARG A 88 1.12 -16.71 -10.78
C ARG A 88 0.19 -15.50 -10.87
N THR A 89 0.55 -14.52 -11.69
CA THR A 89 -0.30 -13.38 -12.01
C THR A 89 -1.59 -13.86 -12.69
N GLY A 90 -2.74 -13.37 -12.22
CA GLY A 90 -4.06 -13.76 -12.73
C GLY A 90 -4.61 -15.08 -12.17
N GLU A 91 -3.83 -15.84 -11.38
CA GLU A 91 -4.29 -17.10 -10.79
C GLU A 91 -5.46 -16.89 -9.83
N ARG A 92 -6.49 -17.71 -9.99
CA ARG A 92 -7.61 -17.85 -9.04
C ARG A 92 -7.64 -19.29 -8.55
N ARG A 93 -7.84 -19.49 -7.25
CA ARG A 93 -7.92 -20.84 -6.66
C ARG A 93 -9.11 -20.98 -5.75
N ARG A 94 -9.86 -22.07 -5.91
CA ARG A 94 -10.94 -22.45 -4.99
C ARG A 94 -10.30 -23.01 -3.71
N LYS A 95 -10.58 -22.40 -2.57
CA LYS A 95 -10.05 -22.80 -1.25
C LYS A 95 -11.16 -22.86 -0.22
N SER A 96 -11.07 -23.82 0.68
CA SER A 96 -11.90 -23.86 1.89
C SER A 96 -11.43 -22.77 2.85
N VAL A 97 -12.39 -22.03 3.41
CA VAL A 97 -12.15 -20.92 4.32
C VAL A 97 -13.22 -20.99 5.41
N ARG A 98 -12.85 -20.64 6.65
CA ARG A 98 -13.79 -20.59 7.76
C ARG A 98 -14.59 -19.28 7.72
N GLY A 99 -15.89 -19.35 8.00
CA GLY A 99 -16.72 -18.15 8.09
C GLY A 99 -16.35 -17.25 9.27
N CYS A 100 -16.90 -16.04 9.30
CA CYS A 100 -16.55 -15.00 10.26
C CYS A 100 -17.30 -15.08 11.59
N ILE A 101 -18.30 -15.97 11.70
CA ILE A 101 -19.05 -16.18 12.94
C ILE A 101 -18.28 -17.16 13.82
N VAL A 102 -18.04 -16.76 15.06
CA VAL A 102 -17.33 -17.55 16.06
C VAL A 102 -18.23 -18.68 16.56
N ASN A 103 -17.67 -19.89 16.61
CA ASN A 103 -18.34 -21.08 17.13
C ASN A 103 -17.30 -21.98 17.86
N THR A 104 -17.77 -23.05 18.51
CA THR A 104 -16.98 -23.93 19.40
C THR A 104 -15.90 -24.76 18.70
N ASP A 105 -15.93 -24.87 17.38
CA ASP A 105 -14.95 -25.58 16.55
C ASP A 105 -13.74 -24.72 16.13
N ILE A 106 -13.56 -23.56 16.78
CA ILE A 106 -12.37 -22.73 16.68
C ILE A 106 -11.29 -23.25 17.64
N ALA A 107 -10.07 -23.45 17.13
CA ALA A 107 -8.94 -23.82 17.97
C ALA A 107 -8.28 -22.58 18.61
N VAL A 108 -8.04 -21.55 17.79
CA VAL A 108 -7.42 -20.29 18.23
C VAL A 108 -8.28 -19.14 17.75
N LEU A 109 -8.77 -18.33 18.69
CA LEU A 109 -9.43 -17.07 18.38
C LEU A 109 -8.43 -15.92 18.61
N SER A 110 -8.26 -15.07 17.60
CA SER A 110 -7.38 -13.91 17.64
C SER A 110 -8.17 -12.66 18.00
N VAL A 111 -7.75 -11.97 19.05
CA VAL A 111 -8.41 -10.78 19.58
C VAL A 111 -7.39 -9.65 19.75
N ALA A 112 -7.83 -8.41 19.60
CA ALA A 112 -7.02 -7.23 19.85
C ALA A 112 -7.68 -6.35 20.90
N ILE A 113 -6.89 -5.82 21.82
CA ILE A 113 -7.37 -4.87 22.82
C ILE A 113 -7.71 -3.55 22.12
N VAL A 114 -8.94 -3.07 22.35
CA VAL A 114 -9.39 -1.74 21.91
C VAL A 114 -9.35 -0.75 23.07
N LYS A 115 -9.83 -1.19 24.24
CA LYS A 115 -9.79 -0.43 25.49
C LYS A 115 -9.08 -1.28 26.54
N GLN A 116 -8.05 -0.70 27.15
CA GLN A 116 -7.35 -1.28 28.30
C GLN A 116 -8.23 -1.11 29.55
N GLY A 117 -8.30 -2.17 30.36
CA GLY A 117 -8.99 -2.15 31.66
C GLY A 117 -8.14 -1.54 32.76
N GLU A 118 -8.55 -1.76 34.01
CA GLU A 118 -7.93 -1.13 35.18
C GLU A 118 -6.62 -1.80 35.61
N GLN A 119 -6.56 -3.13 35.51
CA GLN A 119 -5.39 -3.91 35.94
C GLN A 119 -4.42 -4.14 34.78
N ASP A 120 -3.12 -4.08 35.07
CA ASP A 120 -2.08 -4.43 34.10
C ASP A 120 -1.86 -5.93 34.00
N ILE A 121 -1.56 -6.39 32.78
CA ILE A 121 -1.42 -7.80 32.44
C ILE A 121 0.03 -8.08 32.08
N PRO A 122 0.71 -8.96 32.85
CA PRO A 122 2.10 -9.33 32.60
C PRO A 122 2.29 -9.92 31.19
N GLY A 123 3.31 -9.44 30.48
CA GLY A 123 3.64 -9.81 29.11
C GLY A 123 2.75 -9.20 28.03
N LEU A 124 1.88 -8.23 28.36
CA LEU A 124 0.96 -7.61 27.40
C LEU A 124 0.83 -6.09 27.55
N THR A 125 0.61 -5.60 28.77
CA THR A 125 0.51 -4.14 29.05
C THR A 125 1.69 -3.60 29.85
N ASP A 126 2.48 -4.48 30.46
CA ASP A 126 3.64 -4.18 31.31
C ASP A 126 4.81 -3.51 30.58
N ALA A 127 5.09 -3.93 29.35
CA ALA A 127 6.21 -3.42 28.57
C ALA A 127 5.76 -2.89 27.21
N THR A 128 6.59 -2.05 26.59
CA THR A 128 6.35 -1.53 25.24
C THR A 128 7.47 -1.99 24.30
N LEU A 129 7.11 -2.61 23.18
CA LEU A 129 8.05 -2.93 22.11
C LEU A 129 8.20 -1.73 21.18
N PRO A 130 9.39 -1.09 21.11
CA PRO A 130 9.59 0.06 20.26
C PRO A 130 9.53 -0.32 18.77
N LYS A 131 8.98 0.58 17.95
CA LYS A 131 8.92 0.38 16.49
C LYS A 131 10.33 0.41 15.92
N ARG A 132 10.73 -0.69 15.27
CA ARG A 132 12.07 -0.86 14.68
C ARG A 132 12.42 0.14 13.58
N LEU A 133 11.44 0.60 12.80
CA LEU A 133 11.65 1.44 11.62
C LEU A 133 10.87 2.74 11.70
N GLY A 134 11.58 3.84 11.52
CA GLY A 134 11.00 5.16 11.34
C GLY A 134 10.48 5.44 9.92
N PRO A 135 9.84 6.60 9.71
CA PRO A 135 9.38 7.03 8.40
C PRO A 135 10.55 7.29 7.42
N LYS A 136 10.46 6.72 6.21
CA LYS A 136 11.48 6.88 5.14
C LYS A 136 11.19 8.03 4.16
N ARG A 137 9.92 8.40 3.99
CA ARG A 137 9.49 9.42 2.99
C ARG A 137 9.57 10.81 3.62
N ALA A 138 10.13 11.79 2.92
CA ALA A 138 10.30 13.17 3.44
C ALA A 138 9.01 13.75 4.04
N THR A 139 7.87 13.58 3.36
CA THR A 139 6.57 14.07 3.85
C THR A 139 6.07 13.36 5.12
N LYS A 140 6.44 12.08 5.31
CA LYS A 140 6.09 11.34 6.53
C LYS A 140 7.00 11.71 7.69
N ILE A 141 8.27 12.03 7.42
CA ILE A 141 9.20 12.54 8.44
C ILE A 141 8.69 13.89 8.96
N ARG A 142 8.29 14.80 8.08
CA ARG A 142 7.71 16.10 8.46
C ARG A 142 6.48 15.93 9.36
N LYS A 143 5.52 15.09 8.95
CA LYS A 143 4.32 14.82 9.76
C LYS A 143 4.63 14.17 11.11
N PHE A 144 5.68 13.34 11.19
CA PHE A 144 6.02 12.64 12.43
C PHE A 144 6.61 13.58 13.49
N PHE A 145 7.41 14.57 13.06
CA PHE A 145 8.03 15.56 13.94
C PHE A 145 7.35 16.93 13.92
N ASN A 146 6.16 17.04 13.31
CA ASN A 146 5.44 18.30 13.11
C ASN A 146 6.29 19.44 12.49
N LEU A 147 7.16 19.09 11.54
CA LEU A 147 8.06 20.05 10.88
C LEU A 147 7.34 20.88 9.81
N SER A 148 7.83 22.10 9.62
CA SER A 148 7.46 22.98 8.52
C SER A 148 8.05 22.49 7.17
N LYS A 149 7.78 23.22 6.09
CA LYS A 149 8.32 22.86 4.76
C LYS A 149 9.76 23.34 4.58
N GLU A 150 10.12 24.36 5.32
CA GLU A 150 11.39 25.08 5.36
C GLU A 150 12.45 24.22 6.07
N ASP A 151 12.02 23.41 7.04
CA ASP A 151 12.90 22.53 7.81
C ASP A 151 13.57 21.43 6.96
N ASP A 152 14.87 21.26 7.21
CA ASP A 152 15.66 20.19 6.60
C ASP A 152 15.43 18.84 7.30
N VAL A 153 14.61 18.01 6.65
CA VAL A 153 14.26 16.65 7.09
C VAL A 153 15.46 15.71 7.25
N ARG A 154 16.64 16.03 6.69
CA ARG A 154 17.83 15.15 6.78
C ARG A 154 18.34 15.01 8.21
N LYS A 155 18.22 16.08 9.00
CA LYS A 155 18.68 16.12 10.40
C LYS A 155 17.79 15.28 11.32
N PHE A 156 16.50 15.16 10.98
CA PHE A 156 15.48 14.48 11.79
C PHE A 156 15.28 13.00 11.41
N VAL A 157 16.16 12.42 10.60
CA VAL A 157 16.03 11.00 10.24
C VAL A 157 16.45 10.13 11.42
N ILE A 158 15.53 9.28 11.89
CA ILE A 158 15.82 8.30 12.94
C ILE A 158 16.93 7.37 12.46
N ARG A 159 18.04 7.37 13.19
CA ARG A 159 19.18 6.48 12.98
C ARG A 159 19.07 5.31 13.94
N ARG A 160 19.42 4.12 13.45
CA ARG A 160 19.54 2.93 14.29
C ARG A 160 21.01 2.64 14.52
N GLU A 161 21.40 2.44 15.77
CA GLU A 161 22.68 1.86 16.11
C GLU A 161 22.69 0.35 15.79
N VAL A 162 23.77 -0.10 15.17
CA VAL A 162 24.00 -1.48 14.80
C VAL A 162 25.24 -1.95 15.53
N GLN A 163 25.04 -2.85 16.50
CA GLN A 163 26.11 -3.61 17.12
C GLN A 163 26.51 -4.75 16.17
N PRO A 164 27.72 -4.71 15.58
CA PRO A 164 28.19 -5.79 14.73
C PRO A 164 28.41 -7.07 15.53
N LYS A 165 28.12 -8.23 14.92
CA LYS A 165 28.32 -9.55 15.55
C LYS A 165 29.78 -10.01 15.58
N LYS A 166 30.69 -9.31 14.89
CA LYS A 166 32.11 -9.64 14.85
C LYS A 166 32.78 -9.08 16.09
N GLU A 167 33.52 -9.92 16.82
CA GLU A 167 34.33 -9.49 17.97
C GLU A 167 35.31 -8.38 17.56
N GLY A 168 35.35 -7.30 18.35
CA GLY A 168 36.21 -6.13 18.12
C GLY A 168 35.68 -5.09 17.11
N ALA A 169 34.56 -5.34 16.43
CA ALA A 169 34.00 -4.36 15.50
C ALA A 169 33.23 -3.25 16.25
N LYS A 170 33.51 -1.99 15.91
CA LYS A 170 32.89 -0.82 16.57
C LYS A 170 31.40 -0.68 16.19
N PRO A 171 30.55 -0.24 17.14
CA PRO A 171 29.17 0.12 16.83
C PRO A 171 29.09 1.20 15.76
N TYR A 172 28.09 1.13 14.86
CA TYR A 172 27.87 2.16 13.85
C TYR A 172 26.40 2.45 13.61
N THR A 173 26.09 3.65 13.12
CA THR A 173 24.69 4.07 12.91
C THR A 173 24.26 3.92 11.45
N LYS A 174 23.07 3.35 11.23
CA LYS A 174 22.42 3.27 9.91
C LYS A 174 21.23 4.21 9.85
N ALA A 175 21.07 4.87 8.72
CA ALA A 175 19.90 5.69 8.40
C ALA A 175 19.30 5.26 7.04
N PRO A 176 17.96 5.35 6.88
CA PRO A 176 17.33 5.11 5.60
C PRO A 176 17.66 6.22 4.58
N LYS A 177 17.84 5.85 3.31
CA LYS A 177 17.84 6.81 2.20
C LYS A 177 16.45 7.45 2.07
N ILE A 178 16.36 8.75 2.32
CA ILE A 178 15.10 9.50 2.30
C ILE A 178 14.50 9.46 0.88
N GLN A 179 13.23 9.08 0.79
CA GLN A 179 12.51 9.07 -0.48
C GLN A 179 11.71 10.37 -0.67
N ARG A 180 11.61 10.81 -1.94
CA ARG A 180 10.87 12.01 -2.36
C ARG A 180 11.41 13.33 -1.79
N LEU A 181 12.69 13.36 -1.40
CA LEU A 181 13.39 14.59 -1.08
C LEU A 181 13.62 15.40 -2.36
N VAL A 182 13.50 16.73 -2.28
CA VAL A 182 13.91 17.61 -3.38
C VAL A 182 15.43 17.74 -3.32
N THR A 183 16.11 17.31 -4.38
CA THR A 183 17.57 17.38 -4.52
C THR A 183 17.94 18.19 -5.75
N PRO A 184 19.15 18.78 -5.81
CA PRO A 184 19.62 19.51 -6.99
C PRO A 184 19.52 18.68 -8.28
N GLN A 185 19.86 17.39 -8.22
CA GLN A 185 19.73 16.47 -9.35
C GLN A 185 18.28 16.31 -9.83
N ARG A 186 17.29 16.27 -8.92
CA ARG A 186 15.87 16.22 -9.29
C ARG A 186 15.43 17.50 -9.99
N LEU A 187 15.89 18.66 -9.50
CA LEU A 187 15.61 19.95 -10.12
C LEU A 187 16.26 20.06 -11.50
N GLN A 188 17.51 19.60 -11.65
CA GLN A 188 18.21 19.55 -12.92
C GLN A 188 17.47 18.67 -13.94
N ARG A 189 17.07 17.45 -13.57
CA ARG A 189 16.28 16.57 -14.44
C ARG A 189 14.96 17.23 -14.89
N ARG A 190 14.29 17.96 -13.98
CA ARG A 190 13.06 18.70 -14.32
C ARG A 190 13.33 19.87 -15.28
N ARG A 191 14.43 20.62 -15.09
CA ARG A 191 14.85 21.68 -16.02
C ARG A 191 15.20 21.12 -17.39
N HIS A 192 15.91 19.99 -17.43
CA HIS A 192 16.26 19.31 -18.68
C HIS A 192 15.01 18.87 -19.46
N LEU A 193 14.03 18.22 -18.82
CA LEU A 193 12.78 17.84 -19.49
C LEU A 193 12.04 19.05 -20.08
N ARG A 194 12.02 20.19 -19.37
CA ARG A 194 11.45 21.44 -19.90
C ARG A 194 12.22 21.98 -21.10
N SER A 195 13.56 21.91 -21.06
CA SER A 195 14.42 22.32 -22.17
C SER A 195 14.22 21.44 -23.41
N VAL A 196 14.09 20.13 -23.22
CA VAL A 196 13.81 19.18 -24.32
C VAL A 196 12.43 19.46 -24.93
N ALA A 197 11.40 19.66 -24.10
CA ALA A 197 10.07 20.00 -24.60
C ALA A 197 10.06 21.30 -25.42
N ARG A 198 10.80 22.32 -24.98
CA ARG A 198 10.97 23.57 -25.73
C ARG A 198 11.67 23.34 -27.07
N ARG A 199 12.82 22.67 -27.06
CA ARG A 199 13.59 22.35 -28.27
C ARG A 199 12.78 21.57 -29.30
N ASN A 200 12.01 20.57 -28.84
CA ASN A 200 11.14 19.80 -29.72
C ASN A 200 10.04 20.69 -30.35
N THR A 201 9.49 21.63 -29.59
CA THR A 201 8.48 22.57 -30.09
C THR A 201 9.09 23.53 -31.12
N GLU A 202 10.29 24.04 -30.87
CA GLU A 202 11.03 24.93 -31.79
C GLU A 202 11.37 24.19 -33.10
N ALA A 203 11.96 23.01 -33.01
CA ALA A 203 12.25 22.17 -34.17
C ALA A 203 10.98 21.83 -34.97
N GLN A 204 9.87 21.54 -34.30
CA GLN A 204 8.59 21.31 -34.97
C GLN A 204 8.10 22.55 -35.73
N LYS A 205 8.26 23.76 -35.16
CA LYS A 205 7.91 25.00 -35.84
C LYS A 205 8.74 25.22 -37.10
N GLU A 206 10.05 24.97 -37.03
CA GLU A 206 10.95 25.06 -38.18
C GLU A 206 10.55 24.08 -39.29
N VAL A 207 10.33 22.81 -38.94
CA VAL A 207 9.88 21.77 -39.89
C VAL A 207 8.54 22.14 -40.54
N VAL A 208 7.59 22.67 -39.77
CA VAL A 208 6.30 23.13 -40.32
C VAL A 208 6.50 24.31 -41.27
N ALA A 209 7.34 25.28 -40.91
CA ALA A 209 7.64 26.44 -41.75
C ALA A 209 8.32 26.02 -43.07
N ASP A 210 9.27 25.10 -43.02
CA ASP A 210 9.95 24.60 -44.22
C ASP A 210 9.01 23.79 -45.11
N TYR A 211 8.14 22.98 -44.51
CA TYR A 211 7.10 22.26 -45.25
C TYR A 211 6.11 23.21 -45.93
N GLN A 212 5.71 24.31 -45.27
CA GLN A 212 4.87 25.35 -45.87
C GLN A 212 5.52 26.01 -47.10
N LYS A 213 6.84 26.28 -47.04
CA LYS A 213 7.59 26.80 -48.21
C LYS A 213 7.57 25.80 -49.38
N ILE A 214 7.81 24.53 -49.10
CA ILE A 214 7.78 23.47 -50.13
C ILE A 214 6.38 23.34 -50.74
N LEU A 215 5.33 23.39 -49.92
CA LEU A 215 3.95 23.36 -50.38
C LEU A 215 3.63 24.55 -51.29
N ALA A 216 4.03 25.76 -50.90
CA ALA A 216 3.81 26.97 -51.70
C ALA A 216 4.50 26.86 -53.07
N LYS A 217 5.76 26.39 -53.11
CA LYS A 217 6.50 26.15 -54.36
C LYS A 217 5.79 25.14 -55.26
N ARG A 218 5.37 23.98 -54.72
CA ARG A 218 4.65 22.95 -55.49
C ARG A 218 3.29 23.44 -56.01
N GLN A 219 2.59 24.27 -55.24
CA GLN A 219 1.32 24.86 -55.68
C GLN A 219 1.55 25.88 -56.81
N ALA A 220 2.60 26.70 -56.74
CA ALA A 220 2.98 27.62 -57.81
C ALA A 220 3.32 26.87 -59.11
N GLU A 221 4.21 25.87 -59.05
CA GLU A 221 4.57 25.03 -60.21
C GLU A 221 3.35 24.34 -60.83
N LYS A 222 2.41 23.86 -60.00
CA LYS A 222 1.16 23.24 -60.49
C LYS A 222 0.26 24.27 -61.20
N LYS A 223 0.19 25.51 -60.68
CA LYS A 223 -0.59 26.60 -61.27
C LYS A 223 0.01 27.04 -62.60
N GLU A 224 1.33 27.14 -62.70
CA GLU A 224 2.06 27.43 -63.93
C GLU A 224 1.82 26.36 -65.00
N LYS A 225 2.02 25.08 -64.67
CA LYS A 225 1.72 23.96 -65.58
C LYS A 225 0.27 23.97 -66.05
N LEU A 226 -0.69 24.27 -65.17
CA LEU A 226 -2.10 24.36 -65.56
C LEU A 226 -2.34 25.54 -66.51
N ALA A 227 -1.66 26.67 -66.31
CA ALA A 227 -1.73 27.83 -67.19
C ALA A 227 -1.13 27.53 -68.57
N GLU A 228 0.03 26.86 -68.63
CA GLU A 228 0.65 26.39 -69.88
C GLU A 228 -0.29 25.45 -70.65
N VAL A 229 -0.88 24.45 -69.97
CA VAL A 229 -1.86 23.54 -70.60
C VAL A 229 -3.08 24.30 -71.12
N ARG A 230 -3.56 25.31 -70.39
CA ARG A 230 -4.67 26.18 -70.86
C ARG A 230 -4.28 26.99 -72.08
N GLN A 231 -3.07 27.57 -72.11
CA GLN A 231 -2.56 28.31 -73.26
C GLN A 231 -2.41 27.40 -74.48
N GLN A 232 -1.82 26.22 -74.32
CA GLN A 232 -1.70 25.22 -75.40
C GLN A 232 -3.06 24.80 -75.96
N LYS A 233 -4.05 24.58 -75.08
CA LYS A 233 -5.44 24.29 -75.51
C LYS A 233 -6.08 25.46 -76.25
N ALA A 234 -5.85 26.71 -75.82
CA ALA A 234 -6.36 27.90 -76.48
C ALA A 234 -5.76 28.08 -77.88
N VAL A 235 -4.44 27.92 -78.03
CA VAL A 235 -3.75 27.97 -79.32
C VAL A 235 -4.29 26.87 -80.25
N LYS A 236 -4.41 25.64 -79.77
CA LYS A 236 -4.95 24.51 -80.55
C LYS A 236 -6.41 24.73 -81.01
N LYS A 237 -7.22 25.43 -80.22
CA LYS A 237 -8.60 25.80 -80.57
C LYS A 237 -8.66 26.96 -81.56
N ALA A 238 -7.69 27.87 -81.56
CA ALA A 238 -7.61 28.95 -82.53
C ALA A 238 -7.05 28.51 -83.89
N SER A 239 -6.31 27.39 -83.92
CA SER A 239 -5.76 26.79 -85.14
C SER A 239 -6.65 25.71 -85.78
N ALA A 240 -7.86 25.50 -85.26
CA ALA A 240 -8.85 24.54 -85.74
C ALA A 240 -10.12 25.28 -86.13
#